data_AF-A0A931V8E6-F1
#
_entry.id   AF-A0A931V8E6-F1
#
_cell.length_a   1.000
_cell.length_b   1.000
_cell.length_c   1.000
_cell.angle_alpha   90.00
_cell.angle_beta   90.00
_cell.angle_gamma   90.00
#
_symmetry.space_group_name_H-M   'P 1'
#
loop_
_entity.id
_entity.type
_entity.pdbx_description
1 polymer ?
#
loop_
_entity_poly.entity_id
_entity_poly.type
_entity_poly.pdbx_seq_one_letter_code
_entity_poly.pdbx_strand_id
1 'polypeptide(L)'
;MAKWAEQNENNLLDFKTTLARRIEQYLPDEVLRNIEFVQVLRRFLEPDPANRFASAQEAEAGAQSLLSARQWLSDREREAEYERELEAYLLKLVDEETGKLNPHFAADNLTAVIEV
;
A
#
# COMPACT_ATOMS: atom_id res chain seq x y z
N MET A 1 1.78 -29.97 -6.14
CA MET A 1 3.05 -29.66 -6.85
C MET A 1 2.76 -29.65 -8.34
N ALA A 2 3.20 -28.61 -9.04
CA ALA A 2 2.44 -28.09 -10.16
C ALA A 2 2.75 -28.75 -11.52
N LYS A 3 1.67 -29.17 -12.20
CA LYS A 3 1.58 -29.89 -13.47
C LYS A 3 1.86 -28.96 -14.68
N TRP A 4 3.02 -28.32 -14.69
CA TRP A 4 3.41 -27.40 -15.78
C TRP A 4 4.30 -28.09 -16.83
N ALA A 5 5.06 -29.12 -16.44
CA ALA A 5 5.97 -29.85 -17.32
C ALA A 5 5.26 -30.69 -18.40
N GLU A 6 3.97 -30.99 -18.22
CA GLU A 6 3.16 -31.74 -19.19
C GLU A 6 2.33 -30.83 -20.13
N GLN A 7 2.42 -29.50 -19.99
CA GLN A 7 1.63 -28.59 -20.79
C GLN A 7 2.28 -28.35 -22.16
N ASN A 8 1.45 -28.39 -23.21
CA ASN A 8 1.84 -28.00 -24.56
C ASN A 8 2.32 -26.53 -24.58
N GLU A 9 3.31 -26.23 -25.42
CA GLU A 9 3.93 -24.90 -25.54
C GLU A 9 2.91 -23.80 -25.83
N ASN A 10 1.88 -24.11 -26.61
CA ASN A 10 0.76 -23.20 -26.86
C ASN A 10 -0.02 -22.82 -25.59
N ASN A 11 -0.19 -23.76 -24.66
CA ASN A 11 -0.88 -23.49 -23.39
C ASN A 11 0.00 -22.64 -22.47
N LEU A 12 1.31 -22.87 -22.47
CA LEU A 12 2.26 -22.04 -21.71
C LEU A 12 2.33 -20.62 -22.26
N LEU A 13 2.29 -20.47 -23.58
CA LEU A 13 2.27 -19.17 -24.24
C LEU A 13 0.98 -18.42 -23.91
N ASP A 14 -0.18 -19.06 -24.01
CA ASP A 14 -1.48 -18.46 -23.65
C ASP A 14 -1.56 -18.09 -22.17
N PHE A 15 -0.99 -18.93 -21.30
CA PHE A 15 -0.87 -18.61 -19.89
C PHE A 15 0.02 -17.37 -19.67
N LYS A 16 1.20 -17.32 -20.30
CA LYS A 16 2.13 -16.18 -20.19
C LYS A 16 1.50 -14.88 -20.69
N THR A 17 0.78 -14.91 -21.81
CA THR A 17 0.13 -13.71 -22.38
C THR A 17 -1.05 -13.23 -21.53
N THR A 18 -1.73 -14.13 -20.82
CA THR A 18 -2.88 -13.77 -19.97
C THR A 18 -2.51 -13.48 -18.51
N LEU A 19 -1.28 -13.81 -18.08
CA LEU A 19 -0.82 -13.70 -16.70
C LEU A 19 -0.90 -12.27 -16.15
N ALA A 20 -0.38 -11.28 -16.89
CA ALA A 20 -0.42 -9.87 -16.45
C ALA A 20 -1.86 -9.40 -16.19
N ARG A 21 -2.81 -9.79 -17.05
CA ARG A 21 -4.23 -9.44 -16.91
C ARG A 21 -4.91 -10.13 -15.73
N ARG A 22 -4.44 -11.33 -15.36
CA ARG A 22 -5.03 -12.15 -14.29
C ARG A 22 -4.23 -12.15 -13.00
N ILE A 23 -3.24 -11.26 -12.88
CA ILE A 23 -2.32 -11.27 -11.75
C ILE A 23 -3.04 -11.21 -10.40
N GLU A 24 -4.17 -10.50 -10.34
CA GLU A 24 -4.97 -10.35 -9.13
C GLU A 24 -5.53 -11.69 -8.60
N GLN A 25 -5.72 -12.68 -9.47
CA GLN A 25 -6.21 -14.01 -9.08
C GLN A 25 -5.16 -14.83 -8.32
N TYR A 26 -3.89 -14.41 -8.37
CA TYR A 26 -2.77 -15.12 -7.77
C TYR A 26 -2.17 -14.38 -6.56
N LEU A 27 -2.64 -13.16 -6.28
CA LEU A 27 -2.12 -12.34 -5.20
C LEU A 27 -3.04 -12.44 -3.97
N PRO A 28 -2.48 -12.45 -2.74
CA PRO A 28 -3.27 -12.33 -1.51
C PRO A 28 -4.04 -11.01 -1.42
N ASP A 29 -5.15 -10.99 -0.69
CA ASP A 29 -6.01 -9.82 -0.53
C ASP A 29 -5.27 -8.60 0.03
N GLU A 30 -4.27 -8.81 0.89
CA GLU A 30 -3.44 -7.76 1.45
C GLU A 30 -2.64 -7.03 0.37
N VAL A 31 -2.17 -7.77 -0.63
CA VAL A 31 -1.40 -7.24 -1.75
C VAL A 31 -2.31 -6.51 -2.75
N LEU A 32 -3.52 -7.02 -2.96
CA LEU A 32 -4.53 -6.42 -3.86
C LEU A 32 -4.96 -5.02 -3.41
N ARG A 33 -4.91 -4.73 -2.11
CA ARG A 33 -5.22 -3.39 -1.58
C ARG A 33 -4.24 -2.32 -2.07
N ASN A 34 -3.03 -2.70 -2.49
CA ASN A 34 -2.04 -1.80 -3.03
C ASN A 34 -2.10 -1.78 -4.56
N ILE A 35 -2.96 -0.90 -5.10
CA ILE A 35 -3.16 -0.77 -6.55
C ILE A 35 -1.85 -0.43 -7.25
N GLU A 36 -1.02 0.45 -6.68
CA GLU A 36 0.27 0.84 -7.26
C GLU A 36 1.22 -0.35 -7.39
N PHE A 37 1.34 -1.17 -6.35
CA PHE A 37 2.16 -2.37 -6.38
C PHE A 37 1.64 -3.40 -7.38
N VAL A 38 0.31 -3.59 -7.45
CA VAL A 38 -0.30 -4.46 -8.46
C VAL A 38 0.01 -3.97 -9.87
N GLN A 39 -0.05 -2.66 -10.14
CA GLN A 39 0.29 -2.09 -11.45
C GLN A 39 1.76 -2.30 -11.81
N VAL A 40 2.68 -2.13 -10.84
CA VAL A 40 4.10 -2.42 -11.03
C VAL A 40 4.31 -3.89 -11.41
N LEU A 41 3.68 -4.82 -10.69
CA LEU A 41 3.77 -6.25 -10.99
C LEU A 41 3.17 -6.61 -12.37
N ARG A 42 2.06 -5.98 -12.77
CA ARG A 42 1.49 -6.15 -14.12
C ARG A 42 2.49 -5.74 -15.19
N ARG A 43 3.13 -4.58 -15.01
CA ARG A 43 4.11 -4.03 -15.96
C ARG A 43 5.37 -4.91 -16.09
N PHE A 44 5.78 -5.59 -15.03
CA PHE A 44 6.86 -6.60 -15.10
C PHE A 44 6.48 -7.82 -15.94
N LEU A 45 5.21 -8.23 -15.88
CA LEU A 45 4.70 -9.44 -16.53
C LEU A 45 4.09 -9.18 -17.91
N GLU A 46 4.02 -7.93 -18.36
CA GLU A 46 3.46 -7.55 -19.66
C GLU A 46 4.07 -8.40 -20.79
N PRO A 47 3.28 -9.09 -21.62
CA PRO A 47 3.84 -9.90 -22.70
C PRO A 47 4.51 -9.05 -23.79
N ASP A 48 3.99 -7.84 -24.04
CA ASP A 48 4.56 -6.89 -24.99
C ASP A 48 5.71 -6.10 -24.34
N PRO A 49 6.95 -6.20 -24.84
CA PRO A 49 8.07 -5.44 -24.31
C PRO A 49 7.88 -3.91 -24.40
N ALA A 50 7.06 -3.40 -25.32
CA ALA A 50 6.76 -1.98 -25.41
C ALA A 50 5.98 -1.47 -24.18
N ASN A 51 5.22 -2.35 -23.52
CA ASN A 51 4.46 -2.02 -22.32
C ASN A 51 5.24 -2.29 -21.02
N ARG A 52 6.43 -2.90 -21.09
CA ARG A 52 7.28 -3.15 -19.91
C ARG A 52 8.01 -1.88 -19.47
N PHE A 53 8.77 -2.01 -18.40
CA PHE A 53 9.81 -1.02 -18.07
C PHE A 53 10.89 -1.01 -19.14
N ALA A 54 11.28 0.19 -19.59
CA ALA A 54 12.33 0.38 -20.58
C ALA A 54 13.72 0.04 -20.02
N SER A 55 13.88 0.08 -18.70
CA SER A 55 15.12 -0.32 -18.02
C SER A 55 14.87 -0.79 -16.59
N ALA A 56 15.84 -1.50 -16.03
CA ALA A 56 15.84 -1.86 -14.61
C ALA A 56 15.81 -0.62 -13.71
N GLN A 57 16.52 0.45 -14.10
CA GLN A 57 16.54 1.72 -13.37
C GLN A 57 15.15 2.37 -13.32
N GLU A 58 14.40 2.34 -14.43
CA GLU A 58 13.01 2.81 -14.45
C GLU A 58 12.11 1.98 -13.53
N ALA A 59 12.28 0.65 -13.55
CA ALA A 59 11.52 -0.27 -12.71
C ALA A 59 11.79 -0.08 -11.21
N GLU A 60 13.00 0.34 -10.85
CA GLU A 60 13.42 0.58 -9.47
C GLU A 60 13.01 1.97 -8.96
N ALA A 61 13.29 3.03 -9.73
CA ALA A 61 13.24 4.42 -9.25
C ALA A 61 12.39 5.38 -10.11
N GLY A 62 11.70 4.89 -11.14
CA GLY A 62 10.76 5.69 -11.95
C GLY A 62 9.50 6.11 -11.18
N ALA A 63 8.62 6.87 -11.85
CA ALA A 63 7.39 7.38 -11.22
C ALA A 63 6.37 6.28 -10.85
N GLN A 64 6.35 5.17 -11.60
CA GLN A 64 5.50 3.99 -11.35
C GLN A 64 6.41 2.78 -11.12
N SER A 65 7.25 2.87 -10.10
CA SER A 65 8.31 1.91 -9.79
C SER A 65 8.09 1.17 -8.48
N LEU A 66 9.00 0.26 -8.17
CA LEU A 66 9.05 -0.40 -6.88
C LEU A 66 9.20 0.60 -5.72
N LEU A 67 9.97 1.67 -5.91
CA LEU A 67 10.17 2.67 -4.86
C LEU A 67 8.90 3.45 -4.55
N SER A 68 8.13 3.86 -5.56
CA SER A 68 6.83 4.52 -5.36
C SER A 68 5.81 3.57 -4.72
N ALA A 69 5.75 2.31 -5.14
CA ALA A 69 4.88 1.31 -4.52
C ALA A 69 5.22 1.04 -3.05
N ARG A 70 6.52 1.04 -2.71
CA ARG A 70 7.00 0.91 -1.33
C ARG A 70 6.68 2.14 -0.49
N GLN A 71 6.85 3.35 -1.05
CA GLN A 71 6.52 4.59 -0.34
C GLN A 71 5.05 4.60 0.09
N TRP A 72 4.15 4.15 -0.80
CA TRP A 72 2.73 4.05 -0.50
C TRP A 72 2.41 3.08 0.64
N LEU A 73 3.14 1.95 0.74
CA LEU A 73 3.01 1.02 1.87
C LEU A 73 3.42 1.69 3.19
N SER A 74 4.55 2.40 3.18
CA SER A 74 5.05 3.15 4.34
C SER A 74 4.08 4.26 4.77
N ASP A 75 3.52 4.99 3.80
CA ASP A 75 2.56 6.06 4.08
C ASP A 75 1.28 5.50 4.73
N ARG A 76 0.82 4.30 4.34
CA ARG A 76 -0.33 3.63 4.97
C ARG A 76 -0.05 3.13 6.38
N GLU A 77 1.12 2.54 6.62
CA GLU A 77 1.52 2.15 7.98
C GLU A 77 1.55 3.38 8.90
N ARG A 78 2.10 4.48 8.38
CA ARG A 78 2.15 5.76 9.07
C ARG A 78 0.75 6.36 9.29
N GLU A 79 -0.16 6.29 8.33
CA GLU A 79 -1.56 6.71 8.51
C GLU A 79 -2.27 5.90 9.60
N ALA A 80 -2.06 4.57 9.64
CA ALA A 80 -2.65 3.71 10.66
C ALA A 80 -2.07 3.97 12.06
N GLU A 81 -0.80 4.37 12.16
CA GLU A 81 -0.18 4.81 13.41
C GLU A 81 -0.74 6.17 13.85
N TYR A 82 -0.83 7.14 12.94
CA TYR A 82 -1.45 8.43 13.22
C TYR A 82 -2.90 8.31 13.66
N GLU A 83 -3.70 7.42 13.05
CA GLU A 83 -5.09 7.20 13.45
C GLU A 83 -5.20 6.73 14.91
N ARG A 84 -4.33 5.80 15.33
CA ARG A 84 -4.29 5.32 16.72
C ARG A 84 -3.82 6.39 17.70
N GLU A 85 -2.80 7.17 17.31
CA GLU A 85 -2.32 8.28 18.13
C GLU A 85 -3.41 9.35 18.31
N LEU A 86 -4.14 9.67 17.24
CA LEU A 86 -5.26 10.61 17.29
C LEU A 86 -6.40 10.06 18.16
N GLU A 87 -6.77 8.79 18.01
CA GLU A 87 -7.77 8.13 18.85
C GLU A 87 -7.37 8.19 20.33
N ALA A 88 -6.12 7.86 20.65
CA ALA A 88 -5.58 7.94 22.00
C ALA A 88 -5.57 9.37 22.55
N TYR A 89 -5.29 10.36 21.71
CA TYR A 89 -5.37 11.78 22.07
C TYR A 89 -6.81 12.23 22.32
N LEU A 90 -7.74 11.84 21.46
CA LEU A 90 -9.16 12.18 21.58
C LEU A 90 -9.77 11.54 22.84
N LEU A 91 -9.39 10.30 23.17
CA LEU A 91 -9.80 9.63 24.40
C LEU A 91 -9.41 10.40 25.66
N LYS A 92 -8.23 11.03 25.69
CA LYS A 92 -7.80 11.88 26.82
C LYS A 92 -8.66 13.13 26.98
N LEU A 93 -9.32 13.57 25.91
CA LEU A 93 -10.23 14.72 25.91
C LEU A 93 -11.68 14.31 26.23
N VAL A 94 -11.98 13.01 26.32
CA VAL A 94 -13.31 12.53 26.73
C VAL A 94 -13.34 12.43 28.24
N ASP A 95 -14.36 13.05 28.84
CA ASP A 95 -14.64 12.93 30.25
C ASP A 95 -15.16 11.50 30.58
N GLU A 96 -14.46 10.77 31.44
CA GLU A 96 -14.77 9.37 31.77
C GLU A 96 -16.16 9.17 32.41
N GLU A 97 -16.71 10.18 33.08
CA GLU A 97 -18.01 10.08 33.76
C GLU A 97 -19.19 10.41 32.83
N THR A 98 -18.97 11.29 31.85
CA THR A 98 -20.07 11.80 31.00
C THR A 98 -19.98 11.37 29.53
N GLY A 99 -18.85 10.81 29.09
CA GLY A 99 -18.61 10.41 27.70
C GLY A 99 -18.61 11.58 26.71
N LYS A 100 -18.55 12.82 27.21
CA LYS A 100 -18.54 14.04 26.41
C LYS A 100 -17.11 14.57 26.29
N LEU A 101 -16.81 15.20 25.16
CA LEU A 101 -15.58 15.98 25.00
C LEU A 101 -15.53 17.05 26.10
N ASN A 102 -14.47 17.04 26.90
CA ASN A 102 -14.23 18.00 27.96
C ASN A 102 -13.47 19.21 27.39
N PRO A 103 -14.14 20.35 27.14
CA PRO A 103 -13.54 21.50 26.47
C PRO A 103 -12.50 22.23 27.33
N HIS A 104 -12.37 21.90 28.62
CA HIS A 104 -11.48 22.60 29.55
C HIS A 104 -10.01 22.12 29.54
N PHE A 105 -9.69 20.98 28.90
CA PHE A 105 -8.29 20.50 28.82
C PHE A 105 -7.34 21.42 28.05
N ALA A 106 -7.85 22.23 27.12
CA ALA A 106 -7.02 23.14 26.32
C ALA A 106 -6.56 24.37 27.12
N ALA A 107 -7.32 24.83 28.12
CA ALA A 107 -7.02 26.08 28.82
C ALA A 107 -5.83 25.96 29.79
N ASP A 108 -5.69 24.81 30.46
CA ASP A 108 -4.70 24.65 31.53
C ASP A 108 -3.33 24.14 31.03
N ASN A 109 -3.27 23.54 29.83
CA ASN A 109 -2.06 22.89 29.31
C ASN A 109 -1.36 23.67 28.18
N LEU A 110 -2.01 24.66 27.56
CA LEU A 110 -1.40 25.49 26.50
C LEU A 110 -0.45 26.57 27.06
N THR A 111 -0.56 26.92 28.34
CA THR A 111 0.31 27.92 28.97
C THR A 111 1.69 27.35 29.37
N ALA A 112 1.81 26.03 29.54
CA ALA A 112 3.06 25.41 30.00
C ALA A 112 4.05 25.04 28.88
N VAL A 113 3.66 25.12 27.61
CA VAL A 113 4.49 24.66 26.46
C VAL A 113 5.02 25.82 25.60
N ILE A 114 4.56 27.05 25.83
CA ILE A 114 5.02 28.24 25.11
C ILE A 114 5.69 29.22 26.08
N GLU A 115 6.79 28.78 26.71
CA GLU A 115 7.83 29.71 27.18
C GLU A 115 9.13 29.35 26.48
N VAL A 116 9.43 30.12 25.42
CA VAL A 116 10.76 30.31 24.83
C VAL A 116 11.12 31.77 25.05
#